data_AF-A0A7W8VDZ3-F1
#
_entry.id   AF-A0A7W8VDZ3-F1
#
_cell.length_a   1.000
_cell.length_b   1.000
_cell.length_c   1.000
_cell.angle_alpha   90.00
_cell.angle_beta   90.00
_cell.angle_gamma   90.00
#
_symmetry.space_group_name_H-M   'P 1'
#
loop_
_entity.id
_entity.type
_entity.pdbx_description
1 polymer ?
#
loop_
_entity_poly.entity_id
_entity_poly.type
_entity_poly.pdbx_seq_one_letter_code
_entity_poly.pdbx_strand_id
1 'polypeptide(L)'
;MPHRPNRHRTLPAAVCCALLLAFGAACSGGGDEEPALDPTSSPTRRTVDPSPPPSGEERTLRLAQGAQDRSSDLELSLSRVTDGEARLTVSAGPDIDEPQTLTGSEGDALELENGYTITLDEVEDPPEDHEGVGNAGSVTLTVSPPE
;
A
#
# COMPACT_ATOMS: atom_id res chain seq x y z
N MET A 1 24.07 39.17 -26.04
CA MET A 1 22.83 38.41 -26.27
C MET A 1 23.15 37.25 -27.21
N PRO A 2 23.16 36.00 -26.71
CA PRO A 2 23.49 34.84 -27.52
C PRO A 2 22.27 34.35 -28.33
N HIS A 3 22.40 34.32 -29.65
CA HIS A 3 21.53 33.54 -30.51
C HIS A 3 21.90 32.06 -30.39
N ARG A 4 20.99 31.22 -29.87
CA ARG A 4 21.08 29.76 -29.98
C ARG A 4 20.06 29.25 -31.02
N PRO A 5 20.47 28.32 -31.89
CA PRO A 5 19.65 27.83 -32.99
C PRO A 5 18.61 26.78 -32.57
N ASN A 6 17.62 26.69 -33.44
CA ASN A 6 16.42 25.86 -33.43
C ASN A 6 16.73 24.36 -33.58
N ARG A 7 15.94 23.55 -32.86
CA ARG A 7 15.43 22.19 -33.13
C ARG A 7 16.20 21.23 -34.05
N HIS A 8 16.36 19.99 -33.59
CA HIS A 8 15.66 18.79 -34.10
C HIS A 8 16.38 17.54 -33.57
N ARG A 9 15.85 16.89 -32.53
CA ARG A 9 16.20 15.51 -32.17
C ARG A 9 15.10 14.59 -32.70
N THR A 10 15.31 14.06 -33.89
CA THR A 10 14.57 12.93 -34.44
C THR A 10 15.21 11.65 -33.89
N LEU A 11 14.48 10.92 -33.04
CA LEU A 11 14.81 9.55 -32.64
C LEU A 11 14.12 8.60 -33.62
N PRO A 12 14.84 7.71 -34.33
CA PRO A 12 14.21 6.65 -35.09
C PRO A 12 13.85 5.48 -34.16
N ALA A 13 12.55 5.23 -34.04
CA ALA A 13 11.98 3.97 -33.58
C ALA A 13 12.22 2.89 -34.63
N ALA A 14 12.75 1.73 -34.21
CA ALA A 14 12.55 0.43 -34.86
C ALA A 14 13.28 -0.65 -34.03
N VAL A 15 12.56 -1.33 -33.15
CA VAL A 15 13.03 -2.59 -32.57
C VAL A 15 12.08 -3.70 -33.02
N CYS A 16 12.70 -4.73 -33.60
CA CYS A 16 12.17 -5.77 -34.47
C CYS A 16 11.06 -6.64 -33.86
N CYS A 17 9.96 -6.79 -34.59
CA CYS A 17 9.05 -7.92 -34.47
C CYS A 17 9.64 -9.11 -35.26
N ALA A 18 10.03 -10.19 -34.57
CA ALA A 18 10.39 -11.45 -35.20
C ALA A 18 9.47 -12.57 -34.69
N LEU A 19 8.54 -12.95 -35.56
CA LEU A 19 7.72 -14.17 -35.48
C LEU A 19 8.60 -15.42 -35.53
N LEU A 20 8.40 -16.35 -34.60
CA LEU A 20 8.72 -17.76 -34.81
C LEU A 20 7.55 -18.63 -34.36
N LEU A 21 6.72 -18.99 -35.34
CA LEU A 21 5.84 -20.15 -35.31
C LEU A 21 6.67 -21.39 -35.64
N ALA A 22 6.69 -22.39 -34.75
CA ALA A 22 7.10 -23.74 -35.09
C ALA A 22 6.20 -24.76 -34.37
N PHE A 23 5.49 -25.52 -35.20
CA PHE A 23 4.67 -26.67 -34.86
C PHE A 23 5.51 -27.80 -34.23
N GLY A 24 5.00 -28.40 -33.16
CA GLY A 24 5.41 -29.70 -32.67
C GLY A 24 4.17 -30.57 -32.42
N ALA A 25 3.70 -31.25 -33.47
CA ALA A 25 2.66 -32.27 -33.39
C ALA A 25 3.32 -33.65 -33.54
N ALA A 26 3.23 -34.47 -32.49
CA ALA A 26 3.34 -35.95 -32.42
C ALA A 26 3.69 -36.33 -30.96
N CYS A 27 3.18 -37.34 -30.27
CA CYS A 27 2.18 -38.37 -30.52
C CYS A 27 1.87 -39.03 -29.15
N SER A 28 0.61 -39.46 -28.97
CA SER A 28 0.19 -40.72 -28.36
C SER A 28 0.54 -41.05 -26.91
N GLY A 29 -0.47 -41.17 -26.06
CA GLY A 29 -0.37 -42.02 -24.86
C GLY A 29 -1.48 -41.83 -23.82
N GLY A 30 -2.64 -42.45 -24.07
CA GLY A 30 -3.42 -43.24 -23.09
C GLY A 30 -3.92 -42.59 -21.79
N GLY A 31 -5.24 -42.56 -21.63
CA GLY A 31 -5.89 -42.43 -20.32
C GLY A 31 -7.19 -41.64 -20.39
N ASP A 32 -8.28 -42.29 -20.79
CA ASP A 32 -9.64 -41.86 -20.46
C ASP A 32 -9.82 -41.92 -18.94
N GLU A 33 -9.48 -40.83 -18.24
CA GLU A 33 -9.91 -40.57 -16.86
C GLU A 33 -10.19 -39.07 -16.77
N GLU A 34 -11.42 -38.67 -17.13
CA GLU A 34 -12.00 -37.42 -16.65
C GLU A 34 -11.94 -37.47 -15.11
N PRO A 35 -11.23 -36.56 -14.42
CA PRO A 35 -11.47 -36.40 -13.01
C PRO A 35 -12.87 -35.81 -12.89
N ALA A 36 -13.84 -36.65 -12.53
CA ALA A 36 -15.16 -36.21 -12.15
C ALA A 36 -14.96 -35.11 -11.08
N LEU A 37 -15.22 -33.86 -11.47
CA LEU A 37 -15.24 -32.73 -10.57
C LEU A 37 -16.38 -32.98 -9.60
N ASP A 38 -16.06 -33.53 -8.43
CA ASP A 38 -17.01 -33.73 -7.34
C ASP A 38 -17.56 -32.35 -6.94
N PRO A 39 -18.84 -32.03 -7.22
CA PRO A 39 -19.40 -30.71 -6.96
C PRO A 39 -19.69 -30.49 -5.46
N THR A 40 -19.35 -31.45 -4.59
CA THR A 40 -19.58 -31.38 -3.14
C THR A 40 -18.39 -30.87 -2.33
N SER A 41 -17.21 -30.71 -2.95
CA SER A 41 -16.05 -30.16 -2.24
C SER A 41 -16.22 -28.66 -2.05
N SER A 42 -16.71 -28.27 -0.88
CA SER A 42 -16.71 -26.88 -0.42
C SER A 42 -15.30 -26.29 -0.59
N PRO A 43 -15.14 -25.09 -1.15
CA PRO A 43 -13.82 -24.50 -1.30
C PRO A 43 -13.22 -24.30 0.09
N THR A 44 -12.19 -25.09 0.42
CA THR A 44 -11.35 -24.83 1.60
C THR A 44 -10.65 -23.51 1.37
N ARG A 45 -11.24 -22.41 1.88
CA ARG A 45 -10.54 -21.12 1.99
C ARG A 45 -9.32 -21.35 2.87
N ARG A 46 -8.14 -21.34 2.26
CA ARG A 46 -6.89 -21.15 2.99
C ARG A 46 -6.88 -19.71 3.49
N THR A 47 -7.39 -19.47 4.70
CA THR A 47 -7.11 -18.24 5.42
C THR A 47 -5.65 -18.31 5.83
N VAL A 48 -4.78 -17.67 5.04
CA VAL A 48 -3.45 -17.31 5.51
C VAL A 48 -3.69 -16.21 6.53
N ASP A 49 -3.61 -16.57 7.80
CA ASP A 49 -3.56 -15.59 8.89
C ASP A 49 -2.15 -14.98 8.86
N PRO A 50 -1.99 -13.70 8.47
CA PRO A 50 -0.67 -13.10 8.47
C PRO A 50 -0.16 -13.06 9.92
N SER A 51 1.02 -13.61 10.15
CA SER A 51 1.68 -13.48 11.46
C SER A 51 1.71 -12.01 11.87
N PRO A 52 1.44 -11.68 13.14
CA PRO A 52 1.53 -10.30 13.61
C PRO A 52 2.95 -9.77 13.35
N PRO A 53 3.08 -8.48 13.03
CA PRO A 53 4.40 -7.88 12.80
C PRO A 53 5.26 -7.96 14.06
N PRO A 54 6.61 -7.97 13.93
CA PRO A 54 7.50 -7.89 15.08
C PRO A 54 7.24 -6.61 15.88
N SER A 55 7.23 -6.74 17.20
CA SER A 55 7.03 -5.65 18.17
C SER A 55 8.31 -4.84 18.40
N GLY A 56 8.18 -3.55 18.70
CA GLY A 56 9.28 -2.72 19.18
C GLY A 56 10.36 -2.33 18.15
N GLU A 57 10.09 -2.46 16.85
CA GLU A 57 10.99 -2.01 15.79
C GLU A 57 10.42 -0.77 15.10
N GLU A 58 11.27 0.16 14.67
CA GLU A 58 10.84 1.28 13.81
C GLU A 58 10.21 0.75 12.52
N ARG A 59 9.09 1.33 12.10
CA ARG A 59 8.38 0.87 10.91
C ARG A 59 7.62 1.96 10.18
N THR A 60 7.84 1.98 8.87
CA THR A 60 7.07 2.78 7.91
C THR A 60 5.89 1.99 7.36
N LEU A 61 4.72 2.63 7.25
CA LEU A 61 3.57 2.11 6.53
C LEU A 61 2.80 3.21 5.81
N ARG A 62 1.94 2.80 4.88
CA ARG A 62 0.98 3.67 4.20
C ARG A 62 -0.44 3.34 4.65
N LEU A 63 -1.12 4.31 5.25
CA LEU A 63 -2.53 4.21 5.63
C LEU A 63 -3.39 4.97 4.62
N ALA A 64 -4.42 4.33 4.11
CA ALA A 64 -5.48 5.00 3.37
C ALA A 64 -6.53 5.55 4.35
N GLN A 65 -7.21 6.63 4.00
CA GLN A 65 -8.29 7.17 4.82
C GLN A 65 -9.43 6.15 4.93
N GLY A 66 -9.93 5.99 6.15
CA GLY A 66 -10.88 4.95 6.54
C GLY A 66 -10.23 3.59 6.84
N ALA A 67 -8.92 3.45 6.62
CA ALA A 67 -8.18 2.24 6.97
C ALA A 67 -7.64 2.29 8.40
N GLN A 68 -7.36 1.10 8.91
CA GLN A 68 -6.71 0.84 10.18
C GLN A 68 -5.62 -0.22 9.97
N ASP A 69 -4.47 -0.03 10.58
CA ASP A 69 -3.35 -0.97 10.51
C ASP A 69 -2.49 -0.91 11.79
N ARG A 70 -1.55 -1.85 11.93
CA ARG A 70 -0.67 -1.99 13.08
C ARG A 70 0.79 -1.69 12.73
N SER A 71 1.43 -0.85 13.54
CA SER A 71 2.86 -0.52 13.42
C SER A 71 3.51 -0.43 14.79
N SER A 72 4.66 -1.08 14.98
CA SER A 72 5.48 -0.93 16.20
C SER A 72 4.64 -0.94 17.48
N ASP A 73 3.83 -1.98 17.66
CA ASP A 73 2.88 -2.14 18.79
C ASP A 73 1.67 -1.21 18.86
N LEU A 74 1.58 -0.18 18.01
CA LEU A 74 0.45 0.73 17.93
C LEU A 74 -0.60 0.26 16.92
N GLU A 75 -1.88 0.44 17.26
CA GLU A 75 -3.02 0.30 16.36
C GLU A 75 -3.48 1.69 15.88
N LEU A 76 -3.27 1.97 14.60
CA LEU A 76 -3.45 3.27 13.99
C LEU A 76 -4.60 3.24 13.00
N SER A 77 -5.40 4.30 12.98
CA SER A 77 -6.42 4.53 11.95
C SER A 77 -6.32 5.93 11.37
N LEU A 78 -6.54 6.05 10.06
CA LEU A 78 -6.59 7.34 9.39
C LEU A 78 -8.03 7.74 9.17
N SER A 79 -8.50 8.75 9.90
CA SER A 79 -9.91 9.16 9.87
C SER A 79 -10.21 10.20 8.78
N ARG A 80 -9.23 11.03 8.42
CA ARG A 80 -9.38 12.11 7.45
C ARG A 80 -8.01 12.49 6.88
N VAL A 81 -7.99 12.80 5.59
CA VAL A 81 -6.94 13.59 4.93
C VAL A 81 -7.62 14.71 4.18
N THR A 82 -7.23 15.96 4.44
CA THR A 82 -7.81 17.14 3.79
C THR A 82 -6.83 18.31 3.87
N ASP A 83 -6.67 19.04 2.77
CA ASP A 83 -5.84 20.25 2.68
C ASP A 83 -4.38 20.02 3.12
N GLY A 84 -3.83 18.84 2.81
CA GLY A 84 -2.47 18.43 3.20
C GLY A 84 -2.31 18.02 4.66
N GLU A 85 -3.39 17.99 5.45
CA GLU A 85 -3.40 17.57 6.85
C GLU A 85 -4.01 16.16 6.99
N ALA A 86 -3.37 15.33 7.80
CA ALA A 86 -3.85 14.00 8.18
C ALA A 86 -4.34 13.99 9.63
N ARG A 87 -5.49 13.36 9.86
CA ARG A 87 -6.03 13.11 11.21
C ARG A 87 -6.01 11.62 11.54
N LEU A 88 -5.07 11.26 12.40
CA LEU A 88 -4.85 9.90 12.88
C LEU A 88 -5.53 9.66 14.22
N THR A 89 -5.85 8.40 14.49
CA THR A 89 -6.23 7.94 15.82
C THR A 89 -5.40 6.72 16.21
N VAL A 90 -4.69 6.84 17.32
CA VAL A 90 -4.01 5.73 18.00
C VAL A 90 -5.02 5.11 18.95
N SER A 91 -5.47 3.90 18.63
CA SER A 91 -6.58 3.24 19.33
C SER A 91 -6.12 2.23 20.37
N ALA A 92 -4.91 1.70 20.22
CA ALA A 92 -4.27 0.80 21.17
C ALA A 92 -2.75 0.89 21.05
N GLY A 93 -2.06 0.54 22.13
CA GLY A 93 -0.60 0.52 22.23
C GLY A 93 -0.15 0.32 23.68
N PRO A 94 1.15 0.13 23.93
CA PRO A 94 1.70 0.15 25.28
C PRO A 94 1.35 1.47 25.97
N ASP A 95 0.85 1.40 27.21
CA ASP A 95 0.49 2.58 28.01
C ASP A 95 -0.53 3.55 27.35
N ILE A 96 -1.34 3.04 26.41
CA ILE A 96 -2.49 3.75 25.81
C ILE A 96 -3.77 3.19 26.45
N ASP A 97 -4.29 3.85 27.47
CA ASP A 97 -5.55 3.47 28.13
C ASP A 97 -6.80 3.98 27.38
N GLU A 98 -6.67 5.12 26.68
CA GLU A 98 -7.73 5.75 25.91
C GLU A 98 -7.24 6.15 24.50
N PRO A 99 -8.09 6.08 23.46
CA PRO A 99 -7.68 6.46 22.11
C PRO A 99 -7.21 7.91 22.01
N GLN A 100 -6.07 8.13 21.36
CA GLN A 100 -5.49 9.46 21.15
C GLN A 100 -5.72 9.92 19.71
N THR A 101 -6.21 11.14 19.53
CA THR A 101 -6.33 11.75 18.19
C THR A 101 -5.16 12.67 17.94
N LEU A 102 -4.49 12.49 16.81
CA LEU A 102 -3.38 13.31 16.35
C LEU A 102 -3.74 13.97 15.02
N THR A 103 -3.30 15.21 14.82
CA THR A 103 -3.40 15.91 13.55
C THR A 103 -2.03 16.48 13.21
N GLY A 104 -1.60 16.29 11.97
CA GLY A 104 -0.34 16.85 11.47
C GLY A 104 -0.32 16.92 9.94
N SER A 105 0.68 17.61 9.44
CA SER A 105 1.03 17.74 8.02
C SER A 105 2.24 16.88 7.66
N GLU A 106 2.54 16.77 6.37
CA GLU A 106 3.78 16.16 5.89
C GLU A 106 5.01 16.81 6.58
N GLY A 107 5.91 15.96 7.07
CA GLY A 107 7.12 16.31 7.80
C GLY A 107 6.95 16.45 9.31
N ASP A 108 5.73 16.42 9.84
CA ASP A 108 5.51 16.53 11.28
C ASP A 108 5.95 15.26 12.01
N ALA A 109 6.59 15.44 13.17
CA ALA A 109 6.88 14.40 14.14
C ALA A 109 6.04 14.60 15.39
N LEU A 110 5.17 13.63 15.69
CA LEU A 110 4.17 13.68 16.74
C LEU A 110 4.56 12.68 17.83
N GLU A 111 4.95 13.21 19.00
CA GLU A 111 5.33 12.38 20.16
C GLU A 111 4.08 12.02 20.98
N LEU A 112 3.97 10.75 21.33
CA LEU A 112 2.93 10.20 22.20
C LEU A 112 3.42 10.17 23.65
N GLU A 113 2.48 10.15 24.60
CA GLU A 113 2.79 10.13 26.03
C GLU A 113 3.60 8.90 26.47
N ASN A 114 3.47 7.78 25.74
CA ASN A 114 4.22 6.55 25.95
C ASN A 114 5.62 6.56 25.29
N GLY A 115 6.06 7.70 24.76
CA GLY A 115 7.39 7.91 24.17
C GLY A 115 7.54 7.43 22.72
N TYR A 116 6.48 6.91 22.10
CA TYR A 116 6.50 6.63 20.66
C TYR A 116 6.48 7.93 19.86
N THR A 117 7.19 7.94 18.73
CA THR A 117 7.15 9.05 17.76
C THR A 117 6.49 8.58 16.47
N ILE A 118 5.52 9.36 15.97
CA ILE A 118 4.89 9.15 14.67
C ILE A 118 5.31 10.30 13.74
N THR A 119 6.07 9.98 12.70
CA THR A 119 6.46 10.93 11.66
C THR A 119 5.56 10.77 10.45
N LEU A 120 4.97 11.86 9.95
CA LEU A 120 4.17 11.86 8.73
C LEU A 120 5.08 12.14 7.54
N ASP A 121 5.51 11.09 6.84
CA ASP A 121 6.51 11.21 5.78
C ASP A 121 5.93 11.82 4.48
N GLU A 122 4.67 11.52 4.16
CA GLU A 122 3.98 12.01 2.96
C GLU A 122 2.47 12.03 3.20
N VAL A 123 1.80 13.14 2.87
CA VAL A 123 0.33 13.25 2.96
C VAL A 123 -0.26 13.51 1.57
N GLU A 124 -1.10 12.59 1.11
CA GLU A 124 -1.73 12.64 -0.21
C GLU A 124 -3.23 12.92 -0.07
N ASP A 125 -3.65 14.11 -0.51
CA ASP A 125 -5.06 14.48 -0.56
C ASP A 125 -5.86 13.61 -1.55
N PRO A 126 -7.17 13.42 -1.29
CA PRO A 126 -8.03 12.78 -2.28
C PRO A 126 -8.11 13.63 -3.56
N PRO A 127 -8.14 13.03 -4.75
CA PRO A 127 -8.31 13.75 -6.01
C PRO A 127 -9.62 14.55 -6.06
N GLU A 128 -9.57 15.77 -6.60
CA GLU A 128 -10.66 16.76 -6.56
C GLU A 128 -11.89 16.40 -7.44
N ASP A 129 -11.76 15.46 -8.38
CA ASP A 129 -12.62 15.41 -9.58
C ASP A 129 -13.52 14.17 -9.74
N HIS A 130 -13.86 13.43 -8.68
CA HIS A 130 -14.48 12.10 -8.89
C HIS A 130 -15.75 11.83 -8.06
N GLU A 131 -16.89 11.88 -8.75
CA GLU A 131 -18.15 11.27 -8.32
C GLU A 131 -18.05 9.74 -8.40
N GLY A 132 -17.74 9.10 -7.28
CA GLY A 132 -17.99 7.66 -7.08
C GLY A 132 -16.76 6.80 -6.79
N VAL A 133 -16.77 6.25 -5.57
CA VAL A 133 -16.05 5.07 -5.08
C VAL A 133 -14.52 5.19 -4.97
N GLY A 134 -14.03 5.42 -3.75
CA GLY A 134 -12.71 4.93 -3.30
C GLY A 134 -11.53 5.91 -3.32
N ASN A 135 -11.75 7.19 -3.63
CA ASN A 135 -10.71 8.21 -3.58
C ASN A 135 -10.58 8.78 -2.17
N ALA A 136 -10.00 7.99 -1.28
CA ALA A 136 -9.68 8.39 0.08
C ALA A 136 -8.20 8.83 0.09
N GLY A 137 -7.90 9.99 0.67
CA GLY A 137 -6.50 10.41 0.80
C GLY A 137 -5.69 9.40 1.60
N SER A 138 -4.36 9.48 1.56
CA SER A 138 -3.48 8.57 2.29
C SER A 138 -2.38 9.31 3.01
N VAL A 139 -1.76 8.62 3.96
CA VAL A 139 -0.55 9.08 4.64
C VAL A 139 0.48 7.95 4.65
N THR A 140 1.70 8.25 4.27
CA THR A 140 2.87 7.44 4.61
C THR A 140 3.41 7.96 5.92
N LEU A 141 3.59 7.07 6.90
CA LEU A 141 4.09 7.44 8.21
C LEU A 141 5.11 6.42 8.71
N THR A 142 6.02 6.89 9.56
CA THR A 142 7.00 6.09 10.27
C THR A 142 6.73 6.15 11.76
N VAL A 143 6.66 4.98 12.38
CA VAL A 143 6.51 4.84 13.84
C VAL A 143 7.83 4.40 14.43
N SER A 144 8.37 5.20 15.34
CA SER A 144 9.60 4.90 16.08
C SER A 144 9.25 4.61 17.55
N PRO A 145 9.67 3.46 18.10
CA PRO A 145 9.47 3.13 19.51
C PRO A 145 10.32 4.03 20.43
N PRO A 146 9.98 4.12 21.72
CA PRO A 146 10.81 4.82 22.72
C PRO A 146 12.20 4.16 22.88
N GLU A 147 13.21 4.97 23.24
CA GLU A 147 14.59 4.54 23.52
C GLU A 147 14.75 3.72 24.83
#